data_AF-X0W5R9-F1
#
_entry.id   AF-X0W5R9-F1
#
_cell.length_a   1.000
_cell.length_b   1.000
_cell.length_c   1.000
_cell.angle_alpha   90.00
_cell.angle_beta   90.00
_cell.angle_gamma   90.00
#
_symmetry.space_group_name_H-M   'P 1'
#
loop_
_entity.id
_entity.type
_entity.pdbx_description
1 polymer ?
#
loop_
_entity_poly.entity_id
_entity_poly.type
_entity_poly.pdbx_seq_one_letter_code
_entity_poly.pdbx_strand_id
1 'polypeptide(L)'
;LIRETEAVDYYVTFDSIAVGGAQAQYLVDKATGSGNPLYLYAGAATDNNAFLFFEGAWNVLQPKIADGTFVIKNSSQAVALQGKSTLTRDEMSKIIGQVTTNWDFTVAKNLSEANLTIAPAADKGNVFILAPNDGTSRAIADAFADDTDVKSYVISGQDAEIPSVQYIIDGKQSMTVLKDVRTLVSDAIAAAVAYINGKTPEKTHTYNNGKIDVPAKPSVVVTVDKSNVKAALIDSGYYDASEFTGLQ
;
A
#
# COMPACT_ATOMS: atom_id res chain seq x y z
N LEU A 1 -14.88 -1.74 6.31
CA LEU A 1 -16.21 -2.34 6.03
C LEU A 1 -16.60 -3.33 7.12
N ILE A 2 -17.76 -3.16 7.77
CA ILE A 2 -18.30 -4.17 8.71
C ILE A 2 -18.83 -5.35 7.90
N ARG A 3 -18.47 -6.57 8.29
CA ARG A 3 -18.73 -7.80 7.54
C ARG A 3 -19.91 -8.61 8.08
N GLU A 4 -20.45 -9.49 7.23
CA GLU A 4 -21.44 -10.54 7.54
C GLU A 4 -22.75 -10.00 8.16
N THR A 5 -23.21 -8.83 7.73
CA THR A 5 -24.42 -8.17 8.25
C THR A 5 -25.15 -7.37 7.19
N GLU A 6 -26.48 -7.25 7.32
CA GLU A 6 -27.32 -6.38 6.49
C GLU A 6 -27.39 -4.94 7.05
N ALA A 7 -26.89 -4.71 8.26
CA ALA A 7 -26.97 -3.43 8.97
C ALA A 7 -25.87 -2.42 8.54
N VAL A 8 -25.70 -2.24 7.23
CA VAL A 8 -24.79 -1.23 6.66
C VAL A 8 -25.48 -0.50 5.52
N ASP A 9 -25.84 0.77 5.75
CA ASP A 9 -26.58 1.57 4.77
C ASP A 9 -25.69 2.11 3.65
N TYR A 10 -24.43 2.45 3.97
CA TYR A 10 -23.48 3.07 3.04
C TYR A 10 -22.04 2.89 3.50
N TYR A 11 -21.09 2.79 2.56
CA TYR A 11 -19.67 2.70 2.86
C TYR A 11 -18.88 3.88 2.29
N VAL A 12 -18.43 4.77 3.18
CA VAL A 12 -17.50 5.85 2.85
C VAL A 12 -16.07 5.31 2.98
N THR A 13 -15.34 5.29 1.87
CA THR A 13 -13.99 4.68 1.80
C THR A 13 -13.16 5.34 0.70
N PHE A 14 -11.85 5.18 0.77
CA PHE A 14 -11.00 5.29 -0.42
C PHE A 14 -11.05 4.00 -1.23
N ASP A 15 -10.71 4.08 -2.51
CA ASP A 15 -10.50 2.89 -3.33
C ASP A 15 -9.23 2.14 -2.87
N SER A 16 -9.43 1.13 -2.01
CA SER A 16 -8.32 0.37 -1.44
C SER A 16 -7.62 -0.52 -2.47
N ILE A 17 -8.30 -0.95 -3.53
CA ILE A 17 -7.66 -1.68 -4.63
C ILE A 17 -6.74 -0.72 -5.38
N ALA A 18 -7.19 0.52 -5.62
CA ALA A 18 -6.36 1.54 -6.25
C ALA A 18 -5.13 1.93 -5.42
N VAL A 19 -5.20 1.91 -4.08
CA VAL A 19 -4.03 2.12 -3.22
C VAL A 19 -2.95 1.06 -3.49
N GLY A 20 -3.33 -0.21 -3.44
CA GLY A 20 -2.39 -1.31 -3.73
C GLY A 20 -1.85 -1.26 -5.15
N GLY A 21 -2.72 -0.96 -6.12
CA GLY A 21 -2.34 -0.78 -7.51
C GLY A 21 -1.33 0.36 -7.71
N ALA A 22 -1.53 1.50 -7.04
CA ALA A 22 -0.61 2.64 -7.08
C ALA A 22 0.75 2.31 -6.47
N GLN A 23 0.78 1.62 -5.32
CA GLN A 23 2.02 1.14 -4.69
C GLN A 23 2.81 0.24 -5.64
N ALA A 24 2.16 -0.76 -6.22
CA ALA A 24 2.78 -1.68 -7.16
C ALA A 24 3.21 -1.00 -8.47
N GLN A 25 2.36 -0.13 -9.04
CA GLN A 25 2.65 0.55 -10.28
C GLN A 25 3.91 1.43 -10.14
N TYR A 26 4.09 2.09 -9.00
CA TYR A 26 5.31 2.83 -8.73
C TYR A 26 6.56 1.95 -8.80
N LEU A 27 6.52 0.73 -8.23
CA LEU A 27 7.63 -0.21 -8.32
C LEU A 27 7.89 -0.62 -9.78
N VAL A 28 6.84 -0.93 -10.54
CA VAL A 28 6.92 -1.27 -11.97
C VAL A 28 7.55 -0.16 -12.78
N ASP A 29 7.14 1.09 -12.55
CA ASP A 29 7.62 2.26 -13.30
C ASP A 29 9.10 2.59 -13.02
N LYS A 30 9.62 2.17 -11.86
CA LYS A 30 11.05 2.32 -11.51
C LYS A 30 11.89 1.10 -11.90
N ALA A 31 11.28 -0.01 -12.26
CA ALA A 31 12.00 -1.21 -12.65
C ALA A 31 12.49 -1.14 -14.10
N THR A 32 13.70 -1.66 -14.31
CA THR A 32 14.28 -1.83 -15.64
C THR A 32 14.86 -3.23 -15.77
N GLY A 33 14.87 -3.80 -16.96
CA GLY A 33 15.41 -5.13 -17.18
C GLY A 33 14.59 -6.24 -16.49
N SER A 34 15.26 -7.33 -16.12
CA SER A 34 14.66 -8.52 -15.53
C SER A 34 15.44 -9.01 -14.31
N GLY A 35 14.82 -9.88 -13.51
CA GLY A 35 15.45 -10.48 -12.34
C GLY A 35 15.50 -9.56 -11.13
N ASN A 36 14.76 -8.46 -11.11
CA ASN A 36 14.77 -7.49 -10.01
C ASN A 36 14.25 -8.16 -8.71
N PRO A 37 15.02 -8.16 -7.60
CA PRO A 37 14.55 -8.72 -6.34
C PRO A 37 13.36 -7.95 -5.79
N LEU A 38 12.26 -8.66 -5.56
CA LEU A 38 11.01 -8.12 -5.03
C LEU A 38 10.74 -8.69 -3.64
N TYR A 39 10.57 -7.81 -2.66
CA TYR A 39 10.17 -8.14 -1.30
C TYR A 39 8.75 -7.65 -1.07
N LEU A 40 7.86 -8.56 -0.67
CA LEU A 40 6.46 -8.28 -0.41
C LEU A 40 6.24 -8.09 1.08
N TYR A 41 5.47 -7.09 1.48
CA TYR A 41 4.98 -6.92 2.84
C TYR A 41 3.50 -6.55 2.81
N ALA A 42 2.74 -7.03 3.79
CA ALA A 42 1.29 -6.83 3.85
C ALA A 42 0.84 -6.35 5.24
N GLY A 43 -0.38 -5.83 5.30
CA GLY A 43 -1.02 -5.46 6.56
C GLY A 43 -1.49 -6.66 7.39
N ALA A 44 -2.23 -6.38 8.47
CA ALA A 44 -2.78 -7.41 9.34
C ALA A 44 -3.89 -8.24 8.65
N ALA A 45 -3.87 -9.57 8.80
CA ALA A 45 -4.91 -10.44 8.23
C ALA A 45 -6.30 -10.27 8.88
N THR A 46 -6.38 -9.62 10.05
CA THR A 46 -7.64 -9.24 10.70
C THR A 46 -8.28 -8.01 10.08
N ASP A 47 -7.55 -7.28 9.24
CA ASP A 47 -8.02 -6.10 8.53
C ASP A 47 -8.40 -6.49 7.08
N ASN A 48 -9.63 -6.14 6.67
CA ASN A 48 -10.07 -6.40 5.31
C ASN A 48 -9.29 -5.57 4.28
N ASN A 49 -8.86 -4.35 4.63
CA ASN A 49 -8.15 -3.49 3.70
C ASN A 49 -6.78 -4.05 3.35
N ALA A 50 -6.12 -4.79 4.26
CA ALA A 50 -4.87 -5.49 3.94
C ALA A 50 -5.02 -6.45 2.74
N PHE A 51 -6.17 -7.12 2.59
CA PHE A 51 -6.46 -7.96 1.44
C PHE A 51 -6.69 -7.13 0.18
N LEU A 52 -7.43 -6.02 0.27
CA LEU A 52 -7.70 -5.15 -0.89
C LEU A 52 -6.41 -4.47 -1.39
N PHE A 53 -5.55 -3.99 -0.48
CA PHE A 53 -4.24 -3.45 -0.85
C PHE A 53 -3.39 -4.53 -1.52
N PHE A 54 -3.33 -5.73 -0.94
CA PHE A 54 -2.56 -6.83 -1.52
C PHE A 54 -3.10 -7.27 -2.88
N GLU A 55 -4.42 -7.36 -3.03
CA GLU A 55 -5.09 -7.68 -4.31
C GLU A 55 -4.77 -6.64 -5.39
N GLY A 56 -4.92 -5.35 -5.06
CA GLY A 56 -4.59 -4.26 -5.97
C GLY A 56 -3.13 -4.30 -6.41
N ALA A 57 -2.21 -4.53 -5.48
CA ALA A 57 -0.79 -4.66 -5.78
C ALA A 57 -0.49 -5.91 -6.62
N TRP A 58 -1.12 -7.04 -6.30
CA TRP A 58 -0.94 -8.30 -7.03
C TRP A 58 -1.42 -8.19 -8.48
N ASN A 59 -2.55 -7.51 -8.73
CA ASN A 59 -3.07 -7.28 -10.09
C ASN A 59 -2.05 -6.58 -11.01
N VAL A 60 -1.14 -5.78 -10.44
CA VAL A 60 -0.09 -5.05 -11.16
C VAL A 60 1.24 -5.81 -11.16
N LEU A 61 1.65 -6.37 -10.01
CA LEU A 61 2.93 -7.07 -9.87
C LEU A 61 2.93 -8.44 -10.53
N GLN A 62 1.83 -9.20 -10.47
CA GLN A 62 1.80 -10.58 -10.93
C GLN A 62 2.19 -10.73 -12.41
N PRO A 63 1.69 -9.92 -13.37
CA PRO A 63 2.15 -9.98 -14.75
C PRO A 63 3.66 -9.73 -14.88
N LYS A 64 4.23 -8.86 -14.03
CA LYS A 64 5.66 -8.50 -13.99
C LYS A 64 6.52 -9.52 -13.26
N ILE A 65 5.94 -10.34 -12.41
CA ILE A 65 6.61 -11.52 -11.86
C ILE A 65 6.60 -12.63 -12.92
N ALA A 66 5.48 -12.83 -13.61
CA ALA A 66 5.33 -13.85 -14.64
C ALA A 66 6.22 -13.62 -15.87
N ASP A 67 6.45 -12.36 -16.28
CA ASP A 67 7.36 -12.02 -17.38
C ASP A 67 8.85 -11.98 -16.97
N GLY A 68 9.15 -12.20 -15.69
CA GLY A 68 10.51 -12.22 -15.15
C GLY A 68 11.09 -10.84 -14.83
N THR A 69 10.33 -9.75 -14.94
CA THR A 69 10.75 -8.42 -14.48
C THR A 69 11.14 -8.46 -13.01
N PHE A 70 10.31 -9.09 -12.17
CA PHE A 70 10.51 -9.26 -10.73
C PHE A 70 10.67 -10.72 -10.30
N VAL A 71 11.44 -10.94 -9.24
CA VAL A 71 11.58 -12.25 -8.58
C VAL A 71 11.33 -12.10 -7.08
N ILE A 72 10.27 -12.75 -6.58
CA ILE A 72 9.89 -12.70 -5.16
C ILE A 72 10.97 -13.36 -4.30
N LYS A 73 11.42 -12.69 -3.23
CA LYS A 73 12.50 -13.18 -2.37
C LYS A 73 12.09 -13.61 -0.96
N ASN A 74 10.87 -13.26 -0.52
CA ASN A 74 10.47 -13.45 0.87
C ASN A 74 9.11 -14.14 1.08
N SER A 75 8.54 -14.77 0.04
CA SER A 75 7.31 -15.56 0.20
C SER A 75 7.27 -16.76 -0.74
N SER A 76 7.43 -17.95 -0.18
CA SER A 76 7.27 -19.20 -0.93
C SER A 76 5.83 -19.45 -1.36
N GLN A 77 4.84 -18.97 -0.60
CA GLN A 77 3.42 -19.04 -1.01
C GLN A 77 3.15 -18.16 -2.23
N ALA A 78 3.70 -16.94 -2.28
CA ALA A 78 3.57 -16.07 -3.44
C ALA A 78 4.29 -16.63 -4.67
N VAL A 79 5.49 -17.20 -4.50
CA VAL A 79 6.21 -17.91 -5.58
C VAL A 79 5.38 -19.06 -6.14
N ALA A 80 4.76 -19.88 -5.26
CA ALA A 80 3.91 -20.99 -5.69
C ALA A 80 2.66 -20.52 -6.48
N LEU A 81 2.21 -19.29 -6.25
CA LEU A 81 1.03 -18.68 -6.89
C LEU A 81 1.38 -17.68 -8.00
N GLN A 82 2.66 -17.48 -8.31
CA GLN A 82 3.11 -16.40 -9.21
C GLN A 82 2.59 -16.49 -10.65
N GLY A 83 2.10 -17.66 -11.07
CA GLY A 83 1.44 -17.86 -12.37
C GLY A 83 -0.07 -17.60 -12.37
N LYS A 84 -0.65 -17.18 -11.23
CA LYS A 84 -2.09 -17.01 -11.06
C LYS A 84 -2.45 -15.53 -10.89
N SER A 85 -3.12 -14.96 -11.88
CA SER A 85 -3.52 -13.54 -11.90
C SER A 85 -4.50 -13.18 -10.79
N THR A 86 -5.50 -14.01 -10.54
CA THR A 86 -6.56 -13.76 -9.56
C THR A 86 -6.47 -14.76 -8.42
N LEU A 87 -6.21 -14.26 -7.22
CA LEU A 87 -6.11 -15.06 -6.01
C LEU A 87 -7.45 -15.12 -5.28
N THR A 88 -7.76 -16.26 -4.68
CA THR A 88 -8.84 -16.32 -3.70
C THR A 88 -8.40 -15.66 -2.40
N ARG A 89 -9.37 -15.32 -1.54
CA ARG A 89 -9.05 -14.78 -0.20
C ARG A 89 -8.16 -15.72 0.61
N ASP A 90 -8.39 -17.03 0.54
CA ASP A 90 -7.59 -18.02 1.27
C ASP A 90 -6.15 -18.11 0.73
N GLU A 91 -5.97 -17.98 -0.58
CA GLU A 91 -4.64 -17.90 -1.21
C GLU A 91 -3.90 -16.63 -0.79
N MET A 92 -4.56 -15.47 -0.83
CA MET A 92 -4.00 -14.23 -0.30
C MET A 92 -3.66 -14.34 1.18
N SER A 93 -4.52 -14.97 1.99
CA SER A 93 -4.29 -15.16 3.42
C SER A 93 -3.01 -15.94 3.71
N LYS A 94 -2.70 -16.97 2.90
CA LYS A 94 -1.44 -17.72 3.01
C LYS A 94 -0.21 -16.87 2.70
N ILE A 95 -0.30 -16.00 1.69
CA ILE A 95 0.80 -15.07 1.36
C ILE A 95 0.96 -14.03 2.47
N ILE A 96 -0.13 -13.32 2.81
CA ILE A 96 -0.16 -12.31 3.88
C ILE A 96 0.37 -12.90 5.18
N GLY A 97 0.02 -14.14 5.53
CA GLY A 97 0.53 -14.80 6.72
C GLY A 97 2.06 -14.94 6.77
N GLN A 98 2.74 -15.02 5.62
CA GLN A 98 4.22 -15.03 5.56
C GLN A 98 4.83 -13.63 5.60
N VAL A 99 4.11 -12.63 5.09
CA VAL A 99 4.66 -11.28 4.86
C VAL A 99 3.99 -10.18 5.68
N THR A 100 3.18 -10.55 6.67
CA THR A 100 2.41 -9.59 7.47
C THR A 100 3.33 -8.76 8.35
N THR A 101 3.10 -7.47 8.32
CA THR A 101 3.65 -6.48 9.25
C THR A 101 2.77 -6.33 10.48
N ASN A 102 1.53 -6.85 10.44
CA ASN A 102 0.47 -6.59 11.42
C ASN A 102 0.24 -5.09 11.69
N TRP A 103 0.58 -4.22 10.74
CA TRP A 103 0.57 -2.76 10.91
C TRP A 103 1.45 -2.27 12.08
N ASP A 104 2.46 -3.05 12.47
CA ASP A 104 3.35 -2.78 13.59
C ASP A 104 4.78 -2.57 13.12
N PHE A 105 5.41 -1.50 13.63
CA PHE A 105 6.78 -1.11 13.29
C PHE A 105 7.81 -2.19 13.64
N THR A 106 7.67 -2.80 14.83
CA THR A 106 8.62 -3.78 15.34
C THR A 106 8.50 -5.08 14.57
N VAL A 107 7.28 -5.53 14.30
CA VAL A 107 7.01 -6.71 13.47
C VAL A 107 7.55 -6.50 12.05
N ALA A 108 7.31 -5.34 11.44
CA ALA A 108 7.84 -5.02 10.11
C ALA A 108 9.37 -5.04 10.08
N LYS A 109 10.03 -4.38 11.04
CA LYS A 109 11.49 -4.36 11.14
C LYS A 109 12.08 -5.76 11.31
N ASN A 110 11.61 -6.51 12.31
CA ASN A 110 12.09 -7.87 12.60
C ASN A 110 11.91 -8.81 11.40
N LEU A 111 10.76 -8.72 10.71
CA LEU A 111 10.51 -9.53 9.52
C LEU A 111 11.46 -9.15 8.38
N SER A 112 11.72 -7.85 8.17
CA SER A 112 12.66 -7.41 7.14
C SER A 112 14.11 -7.82 7.42
N GLU A 113 14.56 -7.73 8.67
CA GLU A 113 15.89 -8.22 9.10
C GLU A 113 16.01 -9.74 8.92
N ALA A 114 14.96 -10.50 9.26
CA ALA A 114 14.93 -11.94 9.05
C ALA A 114 15.00 -12.31 7.55
N ASN A 115 14.26 -11.59 6.71
CA ASN A 115 14.29 -11.77 5.26
C ASN A 115 15.69 -11.49 4.70
N LEU A 116 16.33 -10.39 5.12
CA LEU A 116 17.68 -10.01 4.69
C LEU A 116 18.78 -10.95 5.19
N THR A 117 18.60 -11.53 6.38
CA THR A 117 19.52 -12.53 6.96
C THR A 117 19.54 -13.82 6.14
N ILE A 118 18.39 -14.24 5.63
CA ILE A 118 18.25 -15.48 4.83
C ILE A 118 18.61 -15.22 3.36
N ALA A 119 18.39 -14.00 2.86
CA ALA A 119 18.67 -13.65 1.47
C ALA A 119 20.19 -13.67 1.18
N PRO A 120 20.64 -14.45 0.17
CA PRO A 120 22.01 -14.34 -0.31
C PRO A 120 22.27 -12.97 -0.96
N ALA A 121 23.52 -12.56 -1.08
CA ALA A 121 23.91 -11.29 -1.72
C ALA A 121 23.33 -11.11 -3.14
N ALA A 122 23.13 -12.21 -3.89
CA ALA A 122 22.52 -12.21 -5.22
C ALA A 122 21.04 -11.82 -5.23
N ASP A 123 20.35 -11.94 -4.09
CA ASP A 123 18.94 -11.55 -3.90
C ASP A 123 18.80 -10.14 -3.29
N LYS A 124 19.92 -9.41 -3.22
CA LYS A 124 20.02 -8.02 -2.75
C LYS A 124 20.42 -7.12 -3.94
N GLY A 125 21.30 -6.14 -3.75
CA GLY A 125 21.64 -5.18 -4.80
C GLY A 125 20.60 -4.07 -4.92
N ASN A 126 20.01 -3.88 -6.09
CA ASN A 126 18.93 -2.92 -6.31
C ASN A 126 17.59 -3.63 -6.13
N VAL A 127 16.90 -3.36 -5.02
CA VAL A 127 15.70 -4.12 -4.62
C VAL A 127 14.42 -3.29 -4.72
N PHE A 128 13.29 -3.99 -4.83
CA PHE A 128 11.95 -3.39 -4.86
C PHE A 128 11.15 -3.95 -3.70
N ILE A 129 10.47 -3.06 -2.98
CA ILE A 129 9.83 -3.37 -1.71
C ILE A 129 8.39 -2.85 -1.74
N LEU A 130 7.43 -3.78 -1.76
CA LEU A 130 6.03 -3.46 -1.54
C LEU A 130 5.79 -3.37 -0.04
N ALA A 131 5.91 -2.18 0.55
CA ALA A 131 5.51 -1.92 1.94
C ALA A 131 4.08 -1.37 2.00
N PRO A 132 3.25 -1.85 2.95
CA PRO A 132 1.80 -1.68 2.88
C PRO A 132 1.32 -0.33 3.43
N ASN A 133 2.09 0.33 4.31
CA ASN A 133 1.85 1.70 4.78
C ASN A 133 3.14 2.41 5.19
N ASP A 134 3.03 3.70 5.50
CA ASP A 134 4.16 4.57 5.82
C ASP A 134 4.94 4.12 7.07
N GLY A 135 4.25 3.82 8.16
CA GLY A 135 4.91 3.39 9.38
C GLY A 135 5.78 2.15 9.18
N THR A 136 5.20 1.10 8.59
CA THR A 136 5.93 -0.14 8.30
C THR A 136 6.97 0.06 7.21
N SER A 137 6.72 0.92 6.23
CA SER A 137 7.70 1.30 5.20
C SER A 137 8.97 1.86 5.81
N ARG A 138 8.88 2.79 6.77
CA ARG A 138 10.09 3.34 7.42
C ARG A 138 10.89 2.26 8.15
N ALA A 139 10.20 1.41 8.91
CA ALA A 139 10.84 0.31 9.63
C ALA A 139 11.58 -0.67 8.69
N ILE A 140 10.96 -0.98 7.54
CA ILE A 140 11.56 -1.83 6.51
C ILE A 140 12.70 -1.10 5.80
N ALA A 141 12.52 0.17 5.43
CA ALA A 141 13.55 0.98 4.77
C ALA A 141 14.81 1.09 5.62
N ASP A 142 14.68 1.30 6.94
CA ASP A 142 15.80 1.35 7.86
C ASP A 142 16.60 0.02 7.84
N ALA A 143 15.91 -1.13 7.91
CA ALA A 143 16.58 -2.44 7.86
C ALA A 143 17.28 -2.70 6.52
N PHE A 144 16.66 -2.33 5.39
CA PHE A 144 17.28 -2.47 4.07
C PHE A 144 18.42 -1.49 3.84
N ALA A 145 18.39 -0.30 4.44
CA ALA A 145 19.48 0.68 4.37
C ALA A 145 20.72 0.24 5.15
N ASP A 146 20.53 -0.51 6.25
CA ASP A 146 21.62 -1.03 7.09
C ASP A 146 22.35 -2.24 6.46
N ASP A 147 21.75 -2.90 5.46
CA ASP A 147 22.35 -4.07 4.79
C ASP A 147 23.36 -3.67 3.71
N THR A 148 24.63 -4.02 3.91
CA THR A 148 25.73 -3.60 3.02
C THR A 148 25.65 -4.16 1.58
N ASP A 149 24.89 -5.24 1.36
CA ASP A 149 24.69 -5.82 0.04
C ASP A 149 23.52 -5.17 -0.71
N VAL A 150 22.65 -4.44 -0.03
CA VAL A 150 21.63 -3.58 -0.65
C VAL A 150 22.31 -2.29 -1.13
N LYS A 151 22.28 -2.06 -2.44
CA LYS A 151 22.90 -0.88 -3.09
C LYS A 151 21.91 0.26 -3.31
N SER A 152 20.64 -0.10 -3.53
CA SER A 152 19.52 0.84 -3.55
C SER A 152 18.21 0.09 -3.34
N TYR A 153 17.17 0.81 -2.94
CA TYR A 153 15.82 0.26 -2.86
C TYR A 153 14.78 1.23 -3.40
N VAL A 154 13.70 0.68 -3.95
CA VAL A 154 12.45 1.40 -4.23
C VAL A 154 11.40 0.84 -3.29
N ILE A 155 10.80 1.68 -2.44
CA ILE A 155 9.86 1.27 -1.41
C ILE A 155 8.57 2.11 -1.42
N SER A 156 7.43 1.41 -1.36
CA SER A 156 6.09 2.01 -1.33
C SER A 156 5.61 2.35 0.09
N GLY A 157 4.52 3.11 0.18
CA GLY A 157 3.83 3.40 1.44
C GLY A 157 2.41 3.90 1.20
N GLN A 158 1.72 4.30 2.26
CA GLN A 158 0.43 5.00 2.20
C GLN A 158 0.22 5.78 3.50
N ASP A 159 -0.69 6.76 3.43
CA ASP A 159 -1.17 7.65 4.49
C ASP A 159 -0.53 9.05 4.49
N ALA A 160 0.62 9.21 3.85
CA ALA A 160 1.39 10.45 3.87
C ALA A 160 1.68 10.95 5.29
N GLU A 161 2.10 10.05 6.19
CA GLU A 161 2.50 10.43 7.55
C GLU A 161 3.68 11.41 7.51
N ILE A 162 3.66 12.45 8.36
CA ILE A 162 4.72 13.47 8.43
C ILE A 162 6.14 12.86 8.41
N PRO A 163 6.49 11.83 9.22
CA PRO A 163 7.82 11.25 9.18
C PRO A 163 8.14 10.54 7.86
N SER A 164 7.16 9.95 7.18
CA SER A 164 7.35 9.33 5.86
C SER A 164 7.47 10.35 4.74
N VAL A 165 6.74 11.46 4.83
CA VAL A 165 6.92 12.60 3.93
C VAL A 165 8.33 13.18 4.08
N GLN A 166 8.85 13.30 5.31
CA GLN A 166 10.25 13.68 5.52
C GLN A 166 11.22 12.63 4.95
N TYR A 167 10.95 11.32 5.12
CA TYR A 167 11.75 10.27 4.47
C TYR A 167 11.74 10.39 2.94
N ILE A 168 10.62 10.77 2.32
CA ILE A 168 10.53 10.99 0.87
C ILE A 168 11.39 12.19 0.45
N ILE A 169 11.33 13.29 1.20
CA ILE A 169 12.16 14.48 0.95
C ILE A 169 13.66 14.11 1.04
N ASP A 170 14.02 13.33 2.06
CA ASP A 170 15.39 12.88 2.34
C ASP A 170 15.87 11.74 1.42
N GLY A 171 14.97 11.13 0.63
CA GLY A 171 15.29 10.01 -0.27
C GLY A 171 15.40 8.65 0.42
N LYS A 172 14.84 8.49 1.63
CA LYS A 172 14.79 7.24 2.43
C LYS A 172 13.51 6.43 2.24
N GLN A 173 12.47 7.01 1.63
CA GLN A 173 11.26 6.32 1.21
C GLN A 173 10.93 6.82 -0.20
N SER A 174 10.49 5.95 -1.11
CA SER A 174 10.36 6.34 -2.52
C SER A 174 9.02 7.02 -2.81
N MET A 175 7.94 6.53 -2.21
CA MET A 175 6.61 7.10 -2.38
C MET A 175 5.69 6.81 -1.20
N THR A 176 4.59 7.54 -1.15
CA THR A 176 3.42 7.23 -0.33
C THR A 176 2.15 7.47 -1.14
N VAL A 177 1.08 6.76 -0.83
CA VAL A 177 -0.25 7.05 -1.37
C VAL A 177 -0.99 7.99 -0.40
N LEU A 178 -1.23 9.22 -0.84
CA LEU A 178 -2.10 10.16 -0.15
C LEU A 178 -3.56 9.75 -0.31
N LYS A 179 -4.18 9.54 0.84
CA LYS A 179 -5.62 9.41 1.00
C LYS A 179 -6.12 10.67 1.70
N ASP A 180 -6.57 11.67 0.93
CA ASP A 180 -6.94 12.96 1.51
C ASP A 180 -8.19 12.84 2.40
N VAL A 181 -7.95 12.76 3.72
CA VAL A 181 -9.00 12.56 4.73
C VAL A 181 -10.04 13.69 4.71
N ARG A 182 -9.69 14.89 4.23
CA ARG A 182 -10.63 16.01 4.08
C ARG A 182 -11.75 15.66 3.10
N THR A 183 -11.40 14.98 2.01
CA THR A 183 -12.37 14.45 1.03
C THR A 183 -13.26 13.40 1.67
N LEU A 184 -12.68 12.44 2.40
CA LEU A 184 -13.45 11.38 3.06
C LEU A 184 -14.44 11.94 4.11
N VAL A 185 -14.03 12.95 4.88
CA VAL A 185 -14.89 13.65 5.84
C VAL A 185 -16.01 14.39 5.13
N SER A 186 -15.71 15.10 4.04
CA SER A 186 -16.71 15.79 3.23
C SER A 186 -17.75 14.81 2.65
N ASP A 187 -17.29 13.67 2.12
CA ASP A 187 -18.17 12.62 1.57
C ASP A 187 -19.04 11.99 2.67
N ALA A 188 -18.51 11.77 3.88
CA ALA A 188 -19.28 11.28 5.02
C ALA A 188 -20.36 12.27 5.47
N ILE A 189 -20.03 13.57 5.56
CA ILE A 189 -21.00 14.63 5.89
C ILE A 189 -22.08 14.69 4.80
N ALA A 190 -21.70 14.67 3.53
CA ALA A 190 -22.65 14.70 2.42
C ALA A 190 -23.60 13.50 2.44
N ALA A 191 -23.11 12.29 2.73
CA ALA A 191 -23.93 11.11 2.88
C ALA A 191 -24.91 11.23 4.07
N ALA A 192 -24.43 11.68 5.23
CA ALA A 192 -25.28 11.89 6.40
C ALA A 192 -26.38 12.95 6.15
N VAL A 193 -26.04 14.07 5.50
CA VAL A 193 -26.99 15.13 5.13
C VAL A 193 -28.02 14.62 4.11
N ALA A 194 -27.63 13.75 3.18
CA ALA A 194 -28.59 13.14 2.26
C ALA A 194 -29.64 12.33 3.03
N TYR A 195 -29.22 11.45 3.93
CA TYR A 195 -30.13 10.64 4.73
C TYR A 195 -31.04 11.47 5.65
N ILE A 196 -30.51 12.48 6.34
CA ILE A 196 -31.31 13.37 7.21
C ILE A 196 -32.40 14.09 6.42
N ASN A 197 -32.15 14.39 5.14
CA ASN A 197 -33.12 15.03 4.25
C ASN A 197 -34.01 14.04 3.48
N GLY A 198 -34.04 12.76 3.87
CA GLY A 198 -34.84 11.72 3.24
C GLY A 198 -34.38 11.32 1.83
N LYS A 199 -33.13 11.62 1.47
CA LYS A 199 -32.50 11.28 0.18
C LYS A 199 -31.52 10.13 0.37
N THR A 200 -31.10 9.51 -0.74
CA THR A 200 -29.99 8.56 -0.76
C THR A 200 -28.70 9.24 -1.19
N PRO A 201 -27.55 8.93 -0.57
CA PRO A 201 -26.25 9.38 -1.05
C PRO A 201 -25.96 8.90 -2.47
N GLU A 202 -25.08 9.60 -3.18
CA GLU A 202 -24.59 9.18 -4.49
C GLU A 202 -23.91 7.81 -4.40
N LYS A 203 -24.13 6.94 -5.39
CA LYS A 203 -23.54 5.60 -5.45
C LYS A 203 -22.87 5.40 -6.80
N THR A 204 -21.57 5.14 -6.80
CA THR A 204 -20.80 4.82 -8.01
C THR A 204 -20.21 3.41 -7.98
N HIS A 205 -20.15 2.77 -6.80
CA HIS A 205 -19.63 1.42 -6.62
C HIS A 205 -20.37 0.66 -5.51
N THR A 206 -20.01 -0.62 -5.33
CA THR A 206 -20.47 -1.46 -4.23
C THR A 206 -19.34 -2.30 -3.67
N TYR A 207 -19.32 -2.52 -2.35
CA TYR A 207 -18.42 -3.47 -1.72
C TYR A 207 -19.21 -4.59 -1.06
N ASN A 208 -18.97 -5.84 -1.49
CA ASN A 208 -19.60 -7.00 -0.87
C ASN A 208 -19.03 -7.20 0.54
N ASN A 209 -19.89 -7.25 1.55
CA ASN A 209 -19.46 -7.47 2.94
C ASN A 209 -19.62 -8.92 3.41
N GLY A 210 -19.93 -9.86 2.51
CA GLY A 210 -20.30 -11.25 2.80
C GLY A 210 -21.81 -11.51 2.83
N LYS A 211 -22.62 -10.45 2.99
CA LYS A 211 -24.08 -10.56 3.09
C LYS A 211 -24.84 -9.72 2.06
N ILE A 212 -24.40 -8.48 1.85
CA ILE A 212 -24.98 -7.54 0.89
C ILE A 212 -23.87 -6.80 0.11
N ASP A 213 -24.24 -6.27 -1.05
CA ASP A 213 -23.42 -5.33 -1.82
C ASP A 213 -23.68 -3.90 -1.31
N VAL A 214 -22.84 -3.48 -0.35
CA VAL A 214 -22.99 -2.18 0.32
C VAL A 214 -22.70 -1.05 -0.66
N PRO A 215 -23.61 -0.07 -0.83
CA PRO A 215 -23.40 1.05 -1.75
C PRO A 215 -22.26 1.96 -1.27
N ALA A 216 -21.46 2.46 -2.22
CA ALA A 216 -20.30 3.30 -1.93
C ALA A 216 -20.03 4.30 -3.07
N LYS A 217 -19.26 5.33 -2.74
CA LYS A 217 -18.58 6.23 -3.68
C LYS A 217 -17.13 6.35 -3.20
N PRO A 218 -16.21 5.53 -3.73
CA PRO A 218 -14.84 5.55 -3.24
C PRO A 218 -14.13 6.84 -3.65
N SER A 219 -13.49 7.51 -2.70
CA SER A 219 -12.68 8.69 -2.98
C SER A 219 -11.36 8.28 -3.66
N VAL A 220 -10.89 9.10 -4.60
CA VAL A 220 -9.64 8.88 -5.34
C VAL A 220 -8.42 9.02 -4.42
N VAL A 221 -7.32 8.38 -4.82
CA VAL A 221 -6.03 8.44 -4.11
C VAL A 221 -4.96 9.05 -5.00
N VAL A 222 -3.93 9.63 -4.40
CA VAL A 222 -2.85 10.32 -5.12
C VAL A 222 -1.52 9.69 -4.75
N THR A 223 -0.74 9.27 -5.75
CA THR A 223 0.66 8.88 -5.53
C THR A 223 1.49 10.13 -5.27
N VAL A 224 2.23 10.12 -4.16
CA VAL A 224 3.11 11.20 -3.75
C VAL A 224 4.55 10.69 -3.70
N ASP A 225 5.44 11.36 -4.41
CA ASP A 225 6.88 11.18 -4.33
C ASP A 225 7.59 12.53 -4.31
N LYS A 226 8.93 12.51 -4.35
CA LYS A 226 9.74 13.72 -4.30
C LYS A 226 9.41 14.75 -5.40
N SER A 227 8.88 14.33 -6.54
CA SER A 227 8.56 15.22 -7.67
C SER A 227 7.29 16.05 -7.47
N ASN A 228 6.37 15.59 -6.63
CA ASN A 228 5.07 16.25 -6.44
C ASN A 228 4.70 16.49 -4.97
N VAL A 229 5.54 16.13 -4.00
CA VAL A 229 5.27 16.29 -2.55
C VAL A 229 4.81 17.69 -2.17
N LYS A 230 5.45 18.73 -2.72
CA LYS A 230 5.07 20.13 -2.48
C LYS A 230 3.66 20.42 -3.00
N ALA A 231 3.37 20.06 -4.25
CA ALA A 231 2.07 20.30 -4.86
C ALA A 231 0.95 19.50 -4.17
N ALA A 232 1.20 18.23 -3.86
CA ALA A 232 0.20 17.31 -3.34
C ALA A 232 -0.13 17.55 -1.86
N LEU A 233 0.83 17.96 -1.03
CA LEU A 233 0.65 18.07 0.42
C LEU A 233 0.67 19.51 0.94
N ILE A 234 1.43 20.40 0.32
CA ILE A 234 1.63 21.75 0.84
C ILE A 234 0.74 22.74 0.09
N ASP A 235 0.86 22.81 -1.23
CA ASP A 235 0.06 23.73 -2.05
C ASP A 235 -1.44 23.36 -2.02
N SER A 236 -1.76 22.10 -1.72
CA SER A 236 -3.14 21.63 -1.47
C SER A 236 -3.67 22.01 -0.08
N GLY A 237 -2.82 22.54 0.81
CA GLY A 237 -3.14 22.87 2.19
C GLY A 237 -3.40 21.66 3.10
N TYR A 238 -2.85 20.49 2.77
CA TYR A 238 -3.00 19.29 3.61
C TYR A 238 -2.10 19.38 4.86
N TYR A 239 -0.86 19.83 4.69
CA TYR A 239 0.09 20.14 5.76
C TYR A 239 0.68 21.53 5.59
N ASP A 240 1.17 22.10 6.71
CA ASP A 240 2.01 23.29 6.68
C ASP A 240 3.44 22.90 6.24
N ALA A 241 4.09 23.77 5.46
CA ALA A 241 5.49 23.58 5.06
C ALA A 241 6.44 23.49 6.27
N SER A 242 6.08 24.12 7.40
CA SER A 242 6.90 24.12 8.62
C SER A 242 7.05 22.76 9.28
N GLU A 243 6.19 21.78 8.92
CA GLU A 243 6.31 20.40 9.39
C GLU A 243 7.53 19.67 8.78
N PHE A 244 8.14 20.25 7.73
CA PHE A 244 9.18 19.60 6.94
C PHE A 244 10.44 20.45 6.80
N THR A 245 11.55 19.77 6.58
CA THR A 245 12.84 20.38 6.23
C THR A 245 13.29 19.90 4.85
N GLY A 246 13.99 20.77 4.10
CA GLY A 246 14.53 20.39 2.79
C GLY A 246 13.51 20.27 1.65
N LEU A 247 12.29 20.79 1.82
CA LEU A 247 11.28 20.86 0.77
C LEU A 247 11.79 21.72 -0.40
N GLN A 248 11.76 21.18 -1.62
CA GLN A 248 12.11 21.89 -2.87
C GLN A 248 10.86 22.16 -3.70
#